data_AF-A0A1Y4GP69-F1
#
_entry.id   AF-A0A1Y4GP69-F1
#
_cell.length_a   1.000
_cell.length_b   1.000
_cell.length_c   1.000
_cell.angle_alpha   90.00
_cell.angle_beta   90.00
_cell.angle_gamma   90.00
#
_symmetry.space_group_name_H-M   'P 1'
#
loop_
_entity.id
_entity.type
_entity.pdbx_description
1 polymer ?
#
loop_
_entity_poly.entity_id
_entity_poly.type
_entity_poly.pdbx_seq_one_letter_code
_entity_poly.pdbx_strand_id
1 'polypeptide(L)'
;MRGQNGCLGFFYGLDALLSAYPEGGLAGEFFINGKTQSIWVWDSTGRSWYDTNHAAPAPFFGVVTDPATFSPAVESGQPASFVYVAGYAGSHLFPALKEGSSLTVVTDSAAIITLVWDGSVWRDYVTPLTFDDAIRPIYMYRGQWNGDATYTCANGVVDVVYFMGRYYRVKDSVGSTSLSPGASSNWEEVAHFYAVADRLEMLPDQLMVLDQQQTIRTTSGNSSWELCNGEIRHLESGTFLSQSGELRVSKEQCDIIISPTMKGLVFWGPDEKNLVIDWDTDDNIRLTLSQSDDSGSHQILVTPQQITLSKLDSAGQVQSSTRISPEGMSGKLKLWSDTLAEGDIYVDENNFLKQKRG
;
A
#
# COMPACT_ATOMS: atom_id res chain seq x y z
N MET A 1 18.79 -9.66 -15.93
CA MET A 1 18.00 -10.59 -16.77
C MET A 1 16.77 -9.84 -17.21
N ARG A 2 16.66 -9.47 -18.50
CA ARG A 2 15.42 -8.90 -19.05
C ARG A 2 14.37 -10.02 -19.08
N GLY A 3 13.21 -9.79 -18.47
CA GLY A 3 12.13 -10.78 -18.37
C GLY A 3 11.65 -11.21 -19.76
N GLN A 4 11.25 -12.47 -19.92
CA GLN A 4 10.87 -13.04 -21.21
C GLN A 4 9.60 -12.43 -21.84
N ASN A 5 8.87 -11.56 -21.12
CA ASN A 5 7.55 -11.06 -21.50
C ASN A 5 7.43 -9.53 -21.51
N GLY A 6 8.53 -8.78 -21.66
CA GLY A 6 8.50 -7.31 -21.67
C GLY A 6 8.29 -6.64 -20.30
N CYS A 7 7.76 -7.35 -19.30
CA CYS A 7 7.70 -6.86 -17.93
C CYS A 7 9.10 -6.87 -17.29
N LEU A 8 9.58 -5.70 -16.89
CA LEU A 8 10.87 -5.53 -16.19
C LEU A 8 10.74 -5.68 -14.66
N GLY A 9 9.51 -5.66 -14.13
CA GLY A 9 9.21 -5.81 -12.70
C GLY A 9 8.80 -4.51 -12.00
N PHE A 10 8.95 -4.46 -10.68
CA PHE A 10 8.65 -3.30 -9.85
C PHE A 10 9.93 -2.50 -9.55
N PHE A 11 9.86 -1.18 -9.71
CA PHE A 11 10.93 -0.25 -9.32
C PHE A 11 10.33 0.90 -8.53
N TYR A 12 11.00 1.33 -7.46
CA TYR A 12 10.51 2.43 -6.63
C TYR A 12 10.31 3.73 -7.43
N GLY A 13 11.11 3.96 -8.48
CA GLY A 13 10.94 5.09 -9.39
C GLY A 13 11.79 4.93 -10.65
N LEU A 14 11.64 5.87 -11.60
CA LEU A 14 12.36 5.85 -12.88
C LEU A 14 13.88 5.83 -12.70
N ASP A 15 14.42 6.57 -11.73
CA ASP A 15 15.86 6.59 -11.45
C ASP A 15 16.40 5.21 -11.05
N ALA A 16 15.63 4.44 -10.28
CA ALA A 16 15.99 3.09 -9.87
C ALA A 16 15.98 2.12 -11.07
N LEU A 17 15.02 2.28 -11.98
CA LEU A 17 15.00 1.53 -13.23
C LEU A 17 16.19 1.89 -14.12
N LEU A 18 16.46 3.18 -14.33
CA LEU A 18 17.56 3.65 -15.18
C LEU A 18 18.94 3.27 -14.61
N SER A 19 19.07 3.12 -13.29
CA SER A 19 20.28 2.56 -12.70
C SER A 19 20.51 1.08 -13.07
N ALA A 20 19.43 0.30 -13.26
CA ALA A 20 19.50 -1.10 -13.66
C ALA A 20 19.56 -1.28 -15.18
N TYR A 21 18.89 -0.39 -15.92
CA TYR A 21 18.75 -0.39 -17.38
C TYR A 21 19.07 1.01 -17.94
N PRO A 22 20.36 1.41 -17.94
CA PRO A 22 20.77 2.76 -18.35
C PRO A 22 20.54 3.05 -19.83
N GLU A 23 20.49 2.00 -20.66
CA GLU A 23 20.18 2.06 -22.08
C GLU A 23 18.68 2.24 -22.36
N GLY A 24 17.84 2.23 -21.32
CA GLY A 24 16.39 2.24 -21.42
C GLY A 24 15.79 0.85 -21.71
N GLY A 25 14.55 0.87 -22.20
CA GLY A 25 13.77 -0.32 -22.51
C GLY A 25 13.88 -0.82 -23.94
N LEU A 26 13.24 -1.96 -24.23
CA LEU A 26 12.93 -2.45 -25.57
C LEU A 26 11.45 -2.21 -25.90
N ALA A 27 11.11 -2.24 -27.18
CA ALA A 27 9.72 -2.09 -27.61
C ALA A 27 8.82 -3.12 -26.91
N GLY A 28 7.73 -2.65 -26.30
CA GLY A 28 6.81 -3.48 -25.52
C GLY A 28 7.25 -3.73 -24.08
N GLU A 29 8.39 -3.20 -23.64
CA GLU A 29 8.79 -3.29 -22.24
C GLU A 29 8.00 -2.33 -21.35
N PHE A 30 7.66 -2.78 -20.14
CA PHE A 30 6.98 -1.97 -19.14
C PHE A 30 7.41 -2.37 -17.73
N PHE A 31 7.22 -1.49 -16.76
CA PHE A 31 7.48 -1.74 -15.35
C PHE A 31 6.43 -1.10 -14.46
N ILE A 32 6.35 -1.51 -13.19
CA ILE A 32 5.47 -0.89 -12.20
C ILE A 32 6.31 0.11 -11.38
N ASN A 33 5.90 1.38 -11.40
CA ASN A 33 6.57 2.45 -10.68
C ASN A 33 5.92 2.67 -9.31
N GLY A 34 6.70 2.42 -8.24
CA GLY A 34 6.24 2.56 -6.86
C GLY A 34 5.96 3.99 -6.41
N LYS A 35 6.63 4.99 -7.00
CA LYS A 35 6.46 6.41 -6.66
C LYS A 35 5.17 6.99 -7.22
N THR A 36 4.79 6.59 -8.43
CA THR A 36 3.57 7.05 -9.10
C THR A 36 2.41 6.05 -9.00
N GLN A 37 2.68 4.86 -8.46
CA GLN A 37 1.73 3.73 -8.36
C GLN A 37 1.08 3.40 -9.71
N SER A 38 1.87 3.39 -10.77
CA SER A 38 1.39 3.25 -12.14
C SER A 38 2.27 2.35 -12.97
N ILE A 39 1.73 1.87 -14.09
CA ILE A 39 2.52 1.16 -15.08
C ILE A 39 3.25 2.20 -15.92
N TRP A 40 4.49 1.93 -16.24
CA TRP A 40 5.29 2.75 -17.12
C TRP A 40 5.75 1.92 -18.31
N VAL A 41 5.52 2.42 -19.51
CA VAL A 41 5.79 1.70 -20.77
C VAL A 41 6.95 2.37 -21.50
N TRP A 42 7.83 1.59 -22.13
CA TRP A 42 8.90 2.10 -22.95
C TRP A 42 8.39 2.57 -24.31
N ASP A 43 8.54 3.86 -24.61
CA ASP A 43 8.39 4.38 -25.96
C ASP A 43 9.70 4.18 -26.73
N SER A 44 9.69 3.22 -27.65
CA SER A 44 10.83 2.95 -28.52
C SER A 44 11.14 4.07 -29.52
N THR A 45 10.18 4.95 -29.80
CA THR A 45 10.32 6.06 -30.76
C THR A 45 10.99 7.25 -30.10
N GLY A 46 10.43 7.72 -28.97
CA GLY A 46 10.98 8.80 -28.16
C GLY A 46 12.16 8.40 -27.28
N ARG A 47 12.44 7.09 -27.17
CA ARG A 47 13.47 6.51 -26.29
C ARG A 47 13.31 6.96 -24.83
N SER A 48 12.08 6.90 -24.34
CA SER A 48 11.72 7.38 -23.00
C SER A 48 10.71 6.45 -22.33
N TRP A 49 10.77 6.38 -21.00
CA TRP A 49 9.76 5.71 -20.19
C TRP A 49 8.58 6.63 -19.95
N TYR A 50 7.37 6.10 -20.13
CA TYR A 50 6.14 6.86 -20.08
C TYR A 50 5.19 6.39 -18.98
N ASP A 51 4.75 7.30 -18.13
CA ASP A 51 3.76 7.04 -17.09
C ASP A 51 2.35 6.89 -17.68
N THR A 52 1.75 5.70 -17.61
CA THR A 52 0.40 5.47 -18.18
C THR A 52 -0.70 6.28 -17.49
N ASN A 53 -0.43 6.95 -16.37
CA ASN A 53 -1.38 7.86 -15.73
C ASN A 53 -1.49 9.23 -16.41
N HIS A 54 -0.64 9.52 -17.41
CA HIS A 54 -0.65 10.79 -18.14
C HIS A 54 -1.01 10.58 -19.63
N ALA A 55 -1.27 11.66 -20.38
CA ALA A 55 -1.55 11.60 -21.82
C ALA A 55 -0.30 11.22 -22.65
N ALA A 56 -0.31 10.01 -23.20
CA ALA A 56 0.84 9.41 -23.86
C ALA A 56 1.26 10.11 -25.16
N PRO A 57 2.57 10.29 -25.42
CA PRO A 57 3.05 10.72 -26.72
C PRO A 57 2.85 9.57 -27.72
N ALA A 58 2.52 9.94 -28.95
CA ALA A 58 2.45 8.98 -30.05
C ALA A 58 3.76 8.16 -30.13
N PRO A 59 3.69 6.83 -30.36
CA PRO A 59 2.51 6.11 -30.85
C PRO A 59 1.63 5.48 -29.77
N PHE A 60 1.88 5.65 -28.47
CA PHE A 60 1.00 5.06 -27.45
C PHE A 60 -0.17 6.02 -27.17
N PHE A 61 -1.42 5.54 -27.26
CA PHE A 61 -2.63 6.38 -27.15
C PHE A 61 -3.51 6.03 -25.94
N GLY A 62 -3.27 4.92 -25.25
CA GLY A 62 -3.89 4.64 -23.95
C GLY A 62 -4.35 3.20 -23.74
N VAL A 63 -5.12 3.01 -22.65
CA VAL A 63 -5.64 1.71 -22.22
C VAL A 63 -7.10 1.56 -22.62
N VAL A 64 -7.44 0.42 -23.21
CA VAL A 64 -8.81 0.03 -23.56
C VAL A 64 -9.51 -0.44 -22.29
N THR A 65 -10.63 0.19 -21.95
CA THR A 65 -11.42 -0.18 -20.77
C THR A 65 -12.44 -1.28 -21.07
N ASP A 66 -13.05 -1.26 -22.25
CA ASP A 66 -14.05 -2.23 -22.69
C ASP A 66 -13.87 -2.53 -24.19
N PRO A 67 -13.52 -3.78 -24.59
CA PRO A 67 -13.34 -4.16 -25.99
C PRO A 67 -14.57 -3.94 -26.86
N ALA A 68 -15.78 -4.14 -26.31
CA ALA A 68 -17.02 -4.13 -27.10
C ALA A 68 -17.39 -2.72 -27.59
N THR A 69 -17.01 -1.70 -26.82
CA THR A 69 -17.29 -0.29 -27.10
C THR A 69 -16.07 0.48 -27.61
N PHE A 70 -14.91 -0.18 -27.67
CA PHE A 70 -13.66 0.43 -28.14
C PHE A 70 -13.73 0.82 -29.62
N SER A 71 -13.61 2.12 -29.89
CA SER A 71 -13.55 2.68 -31.23
C SER A 71 -12.57 3.86 -31.27
N PRO A 72 -11.27 3.62 -31.52
CA PRO A 72 -10.25 4.66 -31.49
C PRO A 72 -10.23 5.48 -32.78
N ALA A 73 -10.12 6.81 -32.65
CA ALA A 73 -9.97 7.72 -33.78
C ALA A 73 -8.49 7.80 -34.22
N VAL A 74 -8.02 6.81 -34.99
CA VAL A 74 -6.63 6.78 -35.52
C VAL A 74 -6.53 7.36 -36.94
N GLU A 75 -5.46 8.09 -37.25
CA GLU A 75 -5.23 8.68 -38.58
C GLU A 75 -4.50 7.72 -39.54
N SER A 76 -4.67 7.89 -40.84
CA SER A 76 -3.98 7.05 -41.83
C SER A 76 -2.54 7.54 -41.97
N GLY A 77 -1.57 6.61 -41.94
CA GLY A 77 -0.14 6.93 -41.96
C GLY A 77 0.47 7.36 -40.61
N GLN A 78 -0.33 7.44 -39.53
CA GLN A 78 0.17 7.70 -38.19
C GLN A 78 0.07 6.43 -37.33
N PRO A 79 1.17 5.93 -36.76
CA PRO A 79 1.13 4.75 -35.91
C PRO A 79 0.43 5.05 -34.58
N ALA A 80 -0.36 4.09 -34.10
CA ALA A 80 -1.05 4.17 -32.81
C ALA A 80 -1.03 2.81 -32.10
N SER A 81 -0.99 2.82 -30.77
CA SER A 81 -0.95 1.64 -29.94
C SER A 81 -1.84 1.80 -28.72
N PHE A 82 -2.58 0.74 -28.41
CA PHE A 82 -3.51 0.67 -27.29
C PHE A 82 -3.29 -0.64 -26.55
N VAL A 83 -3.55 -0.65 -25.24
CA VAL A 83 -3.39 -1.84 -24.41
C VAL A 83 -4.72 -2.22 -23.78
N TYR A 84 -5.08 -3.51 -23.83
CA TYR A 84 -6.21 -4.08 -23.13
C TYR A 84 -5.72 -5.15 -22.15
N VAL A 85 -6.23 -5.15 -20.91
CA VAL A 85 -5.93 -6.19 -19.93
C VAL A 85 -7.04 -7.23 -19.97
N ALA A 86 -6.77 -8.36 -20.61
CA ALA A 86 -7.64 -9.53 -20.59
C ALA A 86 -7.49 -10.23 -19.23
N GLY A 87 -8.52 -10.16 -18.38
CA GLY A 87 -8.50 -10.76 -17.04
C GLY A 87 -8.61 -12.29 -17.02
N TYR A 88 -8.93 -12.93 -18.15
CA TYR A 88 -9.16 -14.37 -18.25
C TYR A 88 -8.89 -14.88 -19.67
N ALA A 89 -8.66 -16.20 -19.77
CA ALA A 89 -8.55 -16.90 -21.04
C ALA A 89 -9.86 -16.81 -21.83
N GLY A 90 -9.78 -16.45 -23.10
CA GLY A 90 -10.97 -16.31 -23.93
C GLY A 90 -10.73 -15.54 -25.21
N SER A 91 -11.81 -15.39 -25.97
CA SER A 91 -11.85 -14.62 -27.20
C SER A 91 -12.33 -13.20 -26.91
N HIS A 92 -11.50 -12.22 -27.22
CA HIS A 92 -11.76 -10.80 -27.00
C HIS A 92 -11.99 -10.12 -28.36
N LEU A 93 -13.22 -9.70 -28.61
CA LEU A 93 -13.62 -9.05 -29.86
C LEU A 93 -13.55 -7.53 -29.74
N PHE A 94 -12.86 -6.90 -30.69
CA PHE A 94 -12.83 -5.46 -30.91
C PHE A 94 -13.61 -5.17 -32.19
N PRO A 95 -14.91 -4.84 -32.11
CA PRO A 95 -15.81 -4.86 -33.27
C PRO A 95 -15.79 -3.57 -34.10
N ALA A 96 -15.27 -2.46 -33.55
CA ALA A 96 -15.42 -1.13 -34.12
C ALA A 96 -14.07 -0.43 -34.33
N LEU A 97 -13.10 -1.15 -34.89
CA LEU A 97 -11.81 -0.55 -35.29
C LEU A 97 -11.99 0.28 -36.57
N LYS A 98 -10.98 1.10 -36.86
CA LYS A 98 -10.98 1.97 -38.04
C LYS A 98 -11.35 1.22 -39.32
N GLU A 99 -12.09 1.93 -40.20
CA GLU A 99 -12.59 1.43 -41.48
C GLU A 99 -13.57 0.23 -41.37
N GLY A 100 -14.22 0.07 -40.21
CA GLY A 100 -15.16 -1.03 -39.98
C GLY A 100 -14.46 -2.38 -39.81
N SER A 101 -13.15 -2.36 -39.54
CA SER A 101 -12.38 -3.55 -39.22
C SER A 101 -12.81 -4.10 -37.86
N SER A 102 -12.77 -5.41 -37.73
CA SER A 102 -12.87 -6.09 -36.44
C SER A 102 -11.65 -6.95 -36.21
N LEU A 103 -11.22 -7.03 -34.95
CA LEU A 103 -10.13 -7.90 -34.55
C LEU A 103 -10.60 -8.79 -33.40
N THR A 104 -10.37 -10.08 -33.54
CA THR A 104 -10.65 -11.06 -32.49
C THR A 104 -9.33 -11.61 -32.00
N VAL A 105 -9.01 -11.36 -30.73
CA VAL A 105 -7.77 -11.81 -30.11
C VAL A 105 -8.10 -12.93 -29.14
N VAL A 106 -7.49 -14.09 -29.32
CA VAL A 106 -7.68 -15.26 -28.45
C VAL A 106 -6.52 -15.34 -27.47
N THR A 107 -6.85 -15.55 -26.20
CA THR A 107 -5.91 -15.64 -25.09
C THR A 107 -6.10 -16.96 -24.35
N ASP A 108 -5.00 -17.65 -24.05
CA ASP A 108 -5.02 -18.92 -23.31
C ASP A 108 -4.96 -18.72 -21.78
N SER A 109 -4.74 -17.50 -21.32
CA SER A 109 -4.69 -17.10 -19.91
C SER A 109 -5.12 -15.64 -19.74
N ALA A 110 -5.11 -15.12 -18.51
CA ALA A 110 -5.04 -13.68 -18.33
C ALA A 110 -3.84 -13.13 -19.12
N ALA A 111 -3.99 -11.99 -19.79
CA ALA A 111 -2.99 -11.47 -20.71
C ALA A 111 -3.12 -9.96 -20.89
N ILE A 112 -2.01 -9.32 -21.27
CA ILE A 112 -2.02 -7.98 -21.84
C ILE A 112 -2.09 -8.14 -23.35
N ILE A 113 -3.15 -7.62 -23.96
CA ILE A 113 -3.31 -7.53 -25.40
C ILE A 113 -2.88 -6.12 -25.82
N THR A 114 -1.86 -6.02 -26.67
CA THR A 114 -1.45 -4.76 -27.28
C THR A 114 -1.97 -4.69 -28.70
N LEU A 115 -2.82 -3.72 -28.99
CA LEU A 115 -3.32 -3.42 -30.33
C LEU A 115 -2.41 -2.36 -30.95
N VAL A 116 -1.94 -2.60 -32.17
CA VAL A 116 -1.05 -1.70 -32.90
C VAL A 116 -1.64 -1.41 -34.27
N TRP A 117 -1.88 -0.14 -34.55
CA TRP A 117 -2.15 0.41 -35.86
C TRP A 117 -0.84 0.89 -36.46
N ASP A 118 -0.40 0.31 -37.58
CA ASP A 118 0.86 0.68 -38.25
C ASP A 118 0.72 1.87 -39.22
N GLY A 119 -0.43 2.53 -39.22
CA GLY A 119 -0.80 3.55 -40.22
C GLY A 119 -1.66 3.00 -41.35
N SER A 120 -1.77 1.68 -41.48
CA SER A 120 -2.52 1.00 -42.55
C SER A 120 -3.32 -0.22 -42.10
N VAL A 121 -2.80 -1.02 -41.16
CA VAL A 121 -3.40 -2.28 -40.72
C VAL A 121 -3.28 -2.40 -39.20
N TRP A 122 -4.27 -3.07 -38.59
CA TRP A 122 -4.26 -3.44 -37.18
C TRP A 122 -3.52 -4.77 -36.96
N ARG A 123 -2.71 -4.82 -35.90
CA ARG A 123 -2.06 -6.03 -35.39
C ARG A 123 -2.29 -6.15 -33.89
N ASP A 124 -2.33 -7.37 -33.40
CA ASP A 124 -2.33 -7.67 -31.98
C ASP A 124 -1.03 -8.35 -31.54
N TYR A 125 -0.65 -8.08 -30.30
CA TYR A 125 0.40 -8.78 -29.59
C TYR A 125 -0.16 -9.21 -28.23
N VAL A 126 -0.17 -10.52 -27.98
CA VAL A 126 -0.62 -11.08 -26.71
C VAL A 126 0.59 -11.35 -25.84
N THR A 127 0.61 -10.73 -24.67
CA THR A 127 1.58 -11.02 -23.61
C THR A 127 0.84 -11.71 -22.46
N PRO A 128 0.95 -13.03 -22.31
CA PRO A 128 0.35 -13.74 -21.20
C PRO A 128 0.78 -13.13 -19.85
N LEU A 129 -0.20 -12.80 -19.02
CA LEU A 129 0.00 -12.50 -17.61
C LEU A 129 0.08 -13.84 -16.88
N THR A 130 1.29 -14.37 -16.83
CA THR A 130 1.63 -15.39 -15.86
C THR A 130 1.81 -14.68 -14.52
N PHE A 131 0.72 -14.55 -13.77
CA PHE A 131 0.87 -14.61 -12.32
C PHE A 131 1.46 -16.00 -12.06
N ASP A 132 2.58 -16.06 -11.33
CA ASP A 132 3.35 -17.28 -11.08
C ASP A 132 2.60 -18.23 -10.10
N ASP A 133 1.29 -18.37 -10.31
CA ASP A 133 0.26 -18.95 -9.45
C ASP A 133 -0.70 -19.91 -10.21
N ALA A 134 -0.29 -20.45 -11.37
CA ALA A 134 -1.07 -21.49 -12.04
C ALA A 134 -0.19 -22.72 -12.38
N ILE A 135 -0.33 -23.74 -11.53
CA ILE A 135 0.16 -25.12 -11.67
C ILE A 135 1.68 -25.32 -11.51
N ARG A 136 2.25 -24.82 -10.41
CA ARG A 136 3.41 -25.52 -9.84
C ARG A 136 2.89 -26.74 -9.08
N PRO A 137 3.54 -27.91 -9.18
CA PRO A 137 3.23 -29.00 -8.25
C PRO A 137 3.31 -28.45 -6.83
N ILE A 138 2.33 -28.80 -5.99
CA ILE A 138 2.32 -28.49 -4.56
C ILE A 138 3.63 -29.04 -4.01
N TYR A 139 4.52 -28.14 -3.60
CA TYR A 139 5.79 -28.54 -3.04
C TYR A 139 5.56 -29.05 -1.61
N MET A 140 5.79 -30.34 -1.39
CA MET A 140 5.78 -30.91 -0.06
C MET A 140 7.22 -30.91 0.47
N TYR A 141 7.52 -30.01 1.40
CA TYR A 141 8.84 -30.02 2.03
C TYR A 141 8.99 -31.22 2.97
N ARG A 142 9.95 -32.09 2.69
CA ARG A 142 10.18 -33.35 3.43
C ARG A 142 11.34 -33.26 4.43
N GLY A 143 11.91 -32.08 4.63
CA GLY A 143 13.07 -31.89 5.52
C GLY A 143 14.41 -32.23 4.86
N GLN A 144 15.40 -32.63 5.67
CA GLN A 144 16.68 -33.13 5.15
C GLN A 144 16.49 -34.44 4.38
N TRP A 145 17.24 -34.62 3.29
CA TRP A 145 17.21 -35.87 2.53
C TRP A 145 17.62 -37.07 3.41
N ASN A 146 16.89 -38.17 3.28
CA ASN A 146 17.07 -39.42 3.99
C ASN A 146 17.10 -40.59 2.99
N GLY A 147 18.13 -41.45 3.08
CA GLY A 147 18.31 -42.61 2.20
C GLY A 147 17.29 -43.74 2.40
N ASP A 148 16.60 -43.76 3.53
CA ASP A 148 15.53 -44.74 3.82
C ASP A 148 14.16 -44.30 3.29
N ALA A 149 14.05 -43.06 2.79
CA ALA A 149 12.81 -42.49 2.28
C ALA A 149 12.74 -42.59 0.75
N THR A 150 11.51 -42.65 0.23
CA THR A 150 11.23 -42.49 -1.20
C THR A 150 10.47 -41.20 -1.41
N TYR A 151 10.93 -40.40 -2.37
CA TYR A 151 10.40 -39.09 -2.70
C TYR A 151 9.70 -39.15 -4.04
N THR A 152 8.62 -38.40 -4.20
CA THR A 152 7.69 -38.55 -5.32
C THR A 152 7.36 -37.22 -5.98
N CYS A 153 7.03 -37.30 -7.26
CA CYS A 153 6.40 -36.27 -8.05
C CYS A 153 5.17 -36.90 -8.72
N ALA A 154 4.02 -36.82 -8.06
CA ALA A 154 2.80 -37.47 -8.52
C ALA A 154 1.57 -36.63 -8.13
N ASN A 155 0.52 -36.71 -8.96
CA ASN A 155 -0.77 -36.04 -8.71
C ASN A 155 -0.65 -34.52 -8.47
N GLY A 156 0.32 -33.86 -9.12
CA GLY A 156 0.56 -32.43 -8.92
C GLY A 156 1.13 -32.09 -7.54
N VAL A 157 1.71 -33.04 -6.80
CA VAL A 157 2.51 -32.81 -5.59
C VAL A 157 3.94 -33.26 -5.88
N VAL A 158 4.92 -32.44 -5.53
CA VAL A 158 6.34 -32.78 -5.67
C VAL A 158 7.05 -32.64 -4.35
N ASP A 159 7.78 -33.68 -3.97
CA ASP A 159 8.59 -33.66 -2.76
C ASP A 159 9.84 -32.79 -2.97
N VAL A 160 10.10 -31.93 -1.99
CA VAL A 160 11.30 -31.10 -1.90
C VAL A 160 12.09 -31.50 -0.67
N VAL A 161 13.41 -31.67 -0.84
CA VAL A 161 14.34 -31.99 0.25
C VAL A 161 15.43 -30.95 0.34
N TYR A 162 15.97 -30.80 1.54
CA TYR A 162 17.19 -30.05 1.77
C TYR A 162 18.40 -31.00 1.76
N PHE A 163 19.39 -30.70 0.93
CA PHE A 163 20.61 -31.51 0.80
C PHE A 163 21.80 -30.60 0.50
N MET A 164 22.89 -30.75 1.25
CA MET A 164 24.16 -30.00 1.06
C MET A 164 24.00 -28.47 0.87
N GLY A 165 23.11 -27.83 1.64
CA GLY A 165 22.97 -26.37 1.60
C GLY A 165 21.93 -25.84 0.60
N ARG A 166 21.26 -26.72 -0.13
CA ARG A 166 20.36 -26.36 -1.23
C ARG A 166 19.06 -27.17 -1.20
N TYR A 167 18.02 -26.63 -1.82
CA TYR A 167 16.73 -27.31 -1.97
C TYR A 167 16.65 -28.00 -3.32
N TYR A 168 16.15 -29.24 -3.31
CA TYR A 168 16.00 -30.06 -4.51
C TYR A 168 14.59 -30.63 -4.59
N ARG A 169 13.97 -30.52 -5.76
CA ARG A 169 12.69 -31.18 -6.10
C ARG A 169 12.92 -32.42 -6.94
N VAL A 170 12.08 -33.43 -6.78
CA VAL A 170 12.06 -34.58 -7.71
C VAL A 170 11.59 -34.09 -9.09
N LYS A 171 12.27 -34.49 -10.17
CA LYS A 171 11.84 -34.12 -11.52
C LYS A 171 10.54 -34.84 -11.91
N ASP A 172 9.64 -34.12 -12.57
CA ASP A 172 8.38 -34.66 -13.09
C ASP A 172 8.60 -35.91 -13.96
N SER A 173 9.66 -35.92 -14.76
CA SER A 173 10.01 -37.04 -15.66
C SER A 173 10.41 -38.32 -14.93
N VAL A 174 10.72 -38.25 -13.63
CA VAL A 174 11.21 -39.39 -12.83
C VAL A 174 10.05 -40.04 -12.07
N GLY A 175 9.08 -39.25 -11.62
CA GLY A 175 7.93 -39.72 -10.84
C GLY A 175 8.26 -40.13 -9.40
N SER A 176 9.34 -40.89 -9.15
CA SER A 176 9.80 -41.20 -7.79
C SER A 176 11.27 -41.59 -7.70
N THR A 177 11.92 -41.31 -6.56
CA THR A 177 13.32 -41.71 -6.33
C THR A 177 13.66 -41.85 -4.85
N SER A 178 14.57 -42.78 -4.54
CA SER A 178 15.23 -42.90 -3.23
C SER A 178 16.74 -42.57 -3.31
N LEU A 179 17.23 -42.21 -4.50
CA LEU A 179 18.64 -41.89 -4.73
C LEU A 179 18.94 -40.46 -4.27
N SER A 180 20.16 -40.22 -3.79
CA SER A 180 20.53 -38.88 -3.30
C SER A 180 20.62 -37.83 -4.43
N PRO A 181 20.35 -36.54 -4.14
CA PRO A 181 20.55 -35.45 -5.10
C PRO A 181 21.99 -35.33 -5.61
N GLY A 182 22.98 -35.74 -4.82
CA GLY A 182 24.39 -35.73 -5.22
C GLY A 182 24.81 -36.90 -6.12
N ALA A 183 24.03 -37.99 -6.15
CA ALA A 183 24.39 -39.22 -6.87
C ALA A 183 23.49 -39.50 -8.09
N SER A 184 22.46 -38.69 -8.33
CA SER A 184 21.48 -38.93 -9.38
C SER A 184 20.99 -37.64 -10.03
N SER A 185 20.73 -37.71 -11.34
CA SER A 185 20.10 -36.64 -12.11
C SER A 185 18.58 -36.53 -11.89
N ASN A 186 18.02 -37.29 -10.95
CA ASN A 186 16.58 -37.35 -10.66
C ASN A 186 16.02 -36.07 -10.03
N TRP A 187 16.91 -35.16 -9.63
CA TRP A 187 16.60 -33.97 -8.85
C TRP A 187 16.89 -32.70 -9.65
N GLU A 188 16.17 -31.64 -9.31
CA GLU A 188 16.37 -30.28 -9.84
C GLU A 188 16.50 -29.30 -8.67
N GLU A 189 17.49 -28.42 -8.72
CA GLU A 189 17.73 -27.41 -7.68
C GLU A 189 16.68 -26.29 -7.74
N VAL A 190 16.19 -25.85 -6.58
CA VAL A 190 15.20 -24.77 -6.45
C VAL A 190 15.85 -23.58 -5.76
N ALA A 191 16.09 -22.50 -6.52
CA ALA A 191 16.82 -21.31 -6.04
C ALA A 191 16.03 -20.43 -5.07
N HIS A 192 14.69 -20.50 -5.07
CA HIS A 192 13.80 -19.64 -4.28
C HIS A 192 12.60 -20.45 -3.74
N PHE A 193 12.88 -21.36 -2.81
CA PHE A 193 11.85 -22.19 -2.20
C PHE A 193 11.20 -21.49 -1.00
N TYR A 194 9.88 -21.27 -1.08
CA TYR A 194 9.06 -20.78 0.02
C TYR A 194 8.08 -21.89 0.42
N ALA A 195 8.01 -22.21 1.71
CA ALA A 195 7.09 -23.20 2.24
C ALA A 195 6.02 -22.50 3.08
N VAL A 196 4.76 -22.83 2.84
CA VAL A 196 3.63 -22.41 3.67
C VAL A 196 3.23 -23.62 4.52
N ALA A 197 3.29 -23.47 5.84
CA ALA A 197 2.84 -24.50 6.78
C ALA A 197 1.38 -24.23 7.18
N ASP A 198 0.56 -25.27 7.15
CA ASP A 198 -0.80 -25.27 7.70
C ASP A 198 -0.81 -25.37 9.23
N ARG A 199 0.25 -25.94 9.80
CA ARG A 199 0.48 -26.04 11.24
C ARG A 199 1.94 -25.78 11.61
N LEU A 200 2.14 -24.93 12.61
CA LEU A 200 3.43 -24.73 13.27
C LEU A 200 3.38 -25.38 14.66
N GLU A 201 4.09 -26.49 14.84
CA GLU A 201 4.23 -27.13 16.16
C GLU A 201 5.55 -26.67 16.78
N MET A 202 5.47 -25.88 17.86
CA MET A 202 6.64 -25.43 18.62
C MET A 202 6.82 -26.30 19.86
N LEU A 203 8.05 -26.75 20.11
CA LEU A 203 8.39 -27.38 21.38
C LEU A 203 8.46 -26.31 22.49
N PRO A 204 8.28 -26.69 23.76
CA PRO A 204 8.48 -25.77 24.88
C PRO A 204 9.86 -25.09 24.79
N ASP A 205 9.89 -23.80 25.16
CA ASP A 205 11.09 -22.94 25.19
C ASP A 205 11.77 -22.64 23.84
N GLN A 206 11.11 -22.92 22.72
CA GLN A 206 11.60 -22.47 21.40
C GLN A 206 11.28 -21.00 21.14
N LEU A 207 12.28 -20.25 20.69
CA LEU A 207 12.14 -18.87 20.20
C LEU A 207 11.97 -18.89 18.69
N MET A 208 10.89 -18.26 18.19
CA MET A 208 10.73 -17.96 16.78
C MET A 208 11.17 -16.51 16.54
N VAL A 209 12.14 -16.33 15.64
CA VAL A 209 12.60 -15.00 15.22
C VAL A 209 12.05 -14.73 13.84
N LEU A 210 11.14 -13.76 13.74
CA LEU A 210 10.62 -13.26 12.47
C LEU A 210 11.52 -12.13 11.98
N ASP A 211 12.14 -12.28 10.80
CA ASP A 211 12.82 -11.18 10.12
C ASP A 211 11.83 -10.35 9.27
N GLN A 212 12.30 -9.28 8.63
CA GLN A 212 11.47 -8.35 7.83
C GLN A 212 10.85 -8.97 6.56
N GLN A 213 11.00 -10.28 6.33
CA GLN A 213 10.48 -10.96 5.14
C GLN A 213 9.46 -12.04 5.47
N GLN A 214 9.19 -12.28 6.75
CA GLN A 214 8.35 -13.38 7.22
C GLN A 214 7.01 -12.85 7.73
N THR A 215 5.93 -13.49 7.27
CA THR A 215 4.56 -13.14 7.65
C THR A 215 3.88 -14.34 8.30
N ILE A 216 3.35 -14.17 9.51
CA ILE A 216 2.40 -15.12 10.09
C ILE A 216 1.01 -14.52 9.97
N ARG A 217 0.08 -15.28 9.35
CA ARG A 217 -1.32 -14.89 9.27
C ARG A 217 -2.19 -15.93 9.96
N THR A 218 -3.02 -15.49 10.89
CA THR A 218 -4.02 -16.35 11.53
C THR A 218 -5.40 -15.83 11.22
N THR A 219 -6.25 -16.68 10.64
CA THR A 219 -7.64 -16.33 10.30
C THR A 219 -8.59 -17.19 11.11
N SER A 220 -9.50 -16.56 11.86
CA SER A 220 -10.59 -17.26 12.55
C SER A 220 -11.92 -16.60 12.22
N GLY A 221 -12.71 -17.24 11.35
CA GLY A 221 -14.06 -16.79 10.98
C GLY A 221 -14.10 -15.39 10.37
N ASN A 222 -14.25 -14.38 11.23
CA ASN A 222 -14.44 -12.97 10.86
C ASN A 222 -13.26 -12.06 11.29
N SER A 223 -12.16 -12.63 11.77
CA SER A 223 -11.01 -11.86 12.26
C SER A 223 -9.72 -12.45 11.74
N SER A 224 -8.89 -11.58 11.20
CA SER A 224 -7.62 -11.93 10.59
C SER A 224 -6.51 -11.09 11.24
N TRP A 225 -5.52 -11.79 11.79
CA TRP A 225 -4.34 -11.16 12.38
C TRP A 225 -3.11 -11.45 11.53
N GLU A 226 -2.26 -10.45 11.38
CA GLU A 226 -1.01 -10.50 10.64
C GLU A 226 0.14 -10.08 11.54
N LEU A 227 1.19 -10.90 11.61
CA LEU A 227 2.48 -10.54 12.18
C LEU A 227 3.47 -10.40 11.02
N CYS A 228 3.90 -9.18 10.74
CA CYS A 228 4.81 -8.87 9.64
C CYS A 228 5.60 -7.61 9.99
N ASN A 229 6.87 -7.52 9.59
CA ASN A 229 7.71 -6.32 9.76
C ASN A 229 7.80 -5.77 11.20
N GLY A 230 7.68 -6.65 12.20
CA GLY A 230 7.68 -6.23 13.61
C GLY A 230 6.38 -5.52 14.04
N GLU A 231 5.31 -5.66 13.26
CA GLU A 231 3.96 -5.20 13.60
C GLU A 231 3.02 -6.37 13.85
N ILE A 232 2.08 -6.19 14.77
CA ILE A 232 0.91 -7.06 14.97
C ILE A 232 -0.31 -6.29 14.48
N ARG A 233 -0.97 -6.76 13.43
CA ARG A 233 -2.07 -6.05 12.77
C ARG A 233 -3.35 -6.87 12.75
N HIS A 234 -4.47 -6.25 13.09
CA HIS A 234 -5.81 -6.75 12.83
C HIS A 234 -6.31 -6.18 11.51
N LEU A 235 -6.57 -7.04 10.54
CA LEU A 235 -6.73 -6.64 9.15
C LEU A 235 -8.08 -5.96 8.87
N GLU A 236 -9.14 -6.37 9.57
CA GLU A 236 -10.49 -5.83 9.36
C GLU A 236 -10.64 -4.43 9.95
N SER A 237 -10.02 -4.15 11.11
CA SER A 237 -10.11 -2.83 11.74
C SER A 237 -8.94 -1.91 11.40
N GLY A 238 -7.84 -2.42 10.83
CA GLY A 238 -6.59 -1.67 10.66
C GLY A 238 -5.88 -1.34 11.98
N THR A 239 -6.31 -1.94 13.10
CA THR A 239 -5.64 -1.80 14.40
C THR A 239 -4.26 -2.43 14.33
N PHE A 240 -3.22 -1.77 14.82
CA PHE A 240 -1.89 -2.37 14.90
C PHE A 240 -1.11 -1.97 16.15
N LEU A 241 -0.18 -2.84 16.54
CA LEU A 241 0.88 -2.58 17.50
C LEU A 241 2.23 -2.67 16.79
N SER A 242 3.01 -1.59 16.80
CA SER A 242 4.34 -1.55 16.20
C SER A 242 5.45 -1.94 17.19
N GLN A 243 6.63 -2.26 16.66
CA GLN A 243 7.86 -2.44 17.44
C GLN A 243 8.30 -1.17 18.21
N SER A 244 7.91 0.02 17.76
CA SER A 244 8.13 1.29 18.48
C SER A 244 7.12 1.49 19.62
N GLY A 245 6.23 0.51 19.84
CA GLY A 245 5.19 0.51 20.87
C GLY A 245 3.96 1.33 20.53
N GLU A 246 3.80 1.73 19.27
CA GLU A 246 2.63 2.48 18.82
C GLU A 246 1.44 1.55 18.67
N LEU A 247 0.39 1.80 19.45
CA LEU A 247 -0.92 1.18 19.31
C LEU A 247 -1.84 2.16 18.57
N ARG A 248 -2.27 1.77 17.36
CA ARG A 248 -3.32 2.47 16.60
C ARG A 248 -4.60 1.66 16.67
N VAL A 249 -5.70 2.30 17.04
CA VAL A 249 -7.04 1.69 17.03
C VAL A 249 -7.93 2.53 16.12
N SER A 250 -8.43 1.92 15.04
CA SER A 250 -9.36 2.58 14.12
C SER A 250 -10.79 2.10 14.39
N LYS A 251 -11.70 3.07 14.51
CA LYS A 251 -13.15 2.87 14.48
C LYS A 251 -13.76 3.94 13.59
N GLU A 252 -13.53 3.79 12.30
CA GLU A 252 -14.17 4.46 11.16
C GLU A 252 -14.16 6.00 11.07
N GLN A 253 -13.87 6.77 12.12
CA GLN A 253 -13.73 8.25 12.02
C GLN A 253 -12.73 8.88 13.00
N CYS A 254 -12.11 8.10 13.89
CA CYS A 254 -11.03 8.58 14.74
C CYS A 254 -9.97 7.52 14.93
N ASP A 255 -8.71 7.91 14.74
CA ASP A 255 -7.57 7.10 15.15
C ASP A 255 -7.15 7.51 16.56
N ILE A 256 -7.09 6.52 17.45
CA ILE A 256 -6.40 6.68 18.74
C ILE A 256 -4.98 6.17 18.55
N ILE A 257 -4.00 7.05 18.75
CA ILE A 257 -2.59 6.68 18.76
C ILE A 257 -2.06 6.75 20.20
N ILE A 258 -1.66 5.60 20.72
CA ILE A 258 -0.93 5.49 22.00
C ILE A 258 0.50 5.09 21.64
N SER A 259 1.47 5.96 21.89
CA SER A 259 2.87 5.70 21.55
C SER A 259 3.75 5.94 22.77
N PRO A 260 4.72 5.07 23.09
CA PRO A 260 5.71 5.33 24.13
C PRO A 260 6.80 6.30 23.66
N THR A 261 6.90 6.58 22.35
CA THR A 261 7.84 7.58 21.81
C THR A 261 7.26 8.99 21.86
N MET A 262 5.93 9.13 21.91
CA MET A 262 5.23 10.40 22.13
C MET A 262 4.71 10.48 23.56
N LYS A 263 5.00 11.58 24.27
CA LYS A 263 4.35 11.83 25.57
C LYS A 263 2.87 12.17 25.31
N GLY A 264 1.95 11.24 25.53
CA GLY A 264 0.50 11.53 25.51
C GLY A 264 -0.39 10.57 24.75
N LEU A 265 -1.68 10.92 24.70
CA LEU A 265 -2.72 10.30 23.87
C LEU A 265 -3.15 11.30 22.79
N VAL A 266 -3.18 10.86 21.54
CA VAL A 266 -3.62 11.69 20.41
C VAL A 266 -4.84 11.06 19.75
N PHE A 267 -5.90 11.87 19.60
CA PHE A 267 -7.11 11.53 18.87
C PHE A 267 -7.13 12.33 17.57
N TRP A 268 -7.05 11.62 16.46
CA TRP A 268 -7.09 12.20 15.12
C TRP A 268 -8.51 12.21 14.57
N GLY A 269 -8.86 13.30 13.86
CA GLY A 269 -9.92 13.30 12.85
C GLY A 269 -9.35 12.88 11.49
N PRO A 270 -10.13 13.02 10.40
CA PRO A 270 -9.72 12.61 9.05
C PRO A 270 -8.35 13.16 8.61
N ASP A 271 -8.06 14.43 8.92
CA ASP A 271 -6.83 15.12 8.45
C ASP A 271 -6.10 15.93 9.53
N GLU A 272 -6.57 15.94 10.78
CA GLU A 272 -6.00 16.79 11.84
C GLU A 272 -6.10 16.18 13.25
N LYS A 273 -5.29 16.72 14.17
CA LYS A 273 -5.32 16.34 15.58
C LYS A 273 -6.49 17.03 16.28
N ASN A 274 -7.60 16.31 16.46
CA ASN A 274 -8.78 16.84 17.13
C ASN A 274 -8.52 17.06 18.62
N LEU A 275 -7.94 16.08 19.31
CA LEU A 275 -7.65 16.17 20.74
C LEU A 275 -6.26 15.59 21.05
N VAL A 276 -5.45 16.36 21.75
CA VAL A 276 -4.14 15.94 22.27
C VAL A 276 -4.19 16.02 23.79
N ILE A 277 -3.88 14.91 24.46
CA ILE A 277 -3.66 14.85 25.90
C ILE A 277 -2.18 14.57 26.12
N ASP A 278 -1.42 15.56 26.53
CA ASP A 278 0.04 15.43 26.71
C ASP A 278 0.52 16.11 28.00
N TRP A 279 1.84 16.09 28.17
CA TRP A 279 2.52 16.78 29.26
C TRP A 279 3.40 17.89 28.69
N ASP A 280 3.36 19.08 29.32
CA ASP A 280 4.25 20.18 28.95
C ASP A 280 5.70 19.94 29.42
N THR A 281 6.58 20.91 29.19
CA THR A 281 8.00 20.81 29.59
C THR A 281 8.22 20.74 31.10
N ASP A 282 7.22 21.14 31.87
CA ASP A 282 7.22 21.15 33.34
C ASP A 282 6.39 19.98 33.92
N ASP A 283 6.06 18.98 33.07
CA ASP A 283 5.23 17.81 33.37
C ASP A 283 3.80 18.14 33.87
N ASN A 284 3.25 19.29 33.49
CA ASN A 284 1.83 19.60 33.71
C ASN A 284 0.95 18.96 32.64
N ILE A 285 -0.27 18.58 33.03
CA ILE A 285 -1.24 17.98 32.10
C ILE A 285 -1.77 19.07 31.18
N ARG A 286 -1.67 18.83 29.87
CA ARG A 286 -2.14 19.72 28.83
C ARG A 286 -3.13 19.00 27.93
N LEU A 287 -4.28 19.63 27.73
CA LEU A 287 -5.33 19.19 26.82
C LEU A 287 -5.43 20.23 25.71
N THR A 288 -5.17 19.84 24.47
CA THR A 288 -5.30 20.73 23.30
C THR A 288 -6.40 20.20 22.40
N LEU A 289 -7.41 21.03 22.14
CA LEU A 289 -8.50 20.76 21.22
C LEU A 289 -8.34 21.68 20.01
N SER A 290 -8.05 21.10 18.84
CA SER A 290 -7.99 21.87 17.59
C SER A 290 -9.38 21.95 16.99
N GLN A 291 -9.82 23.12 16.54
CA GLN A 291 -11.04 23.24 15.75
C GLN A 291 -10.69 22.98 14.28
N SER A 292 -11.63 22.40 13.54
CA SER A 292 -11.47 22.04 12.13
C SER A 292 -11.56 23.20 11.15
N ASP A 293 -11.59 24.44 11.67
CA ASP A 293 -11.49 25.66 10.88
C ASP A 293 -10.17 26.37 11.19
N ASP A 294 -9.63 27.12 10.22
CA ASP A 294 -8.35 27.86 10.32
C ASP A 294 -8.32 28.95 11.44
N SER A 295 -9.27 28.92 12.38
CA SER A 295 -9.47 29.91 13.44
C SER A 295 -8.59 29.71 14.68
N GLY A 296 -7.83 28.60 14.74
CA GLY A 296 -6.86 28.28 15.79
C GLY A 296 -7.26 27.09 16.68
N SER A 297 -6.78 27.05 17.92
CA SER A 297 -7.04 25.93 18.84
C SER A 297 -7.40 26.41 20.25
N HIS A 298 -8.07 25.57 21.03
CA HIS A 298 -8.35 25.82 22.43
C HIS A 298 -7.49 24.89 23.29
N GLN A 299 -6.88 25.45 24.34
CA GLN A 299 -5.99 24.72 25.23
C GLN A 299 -6.47 24.85 26.67
N ILE A 300 -6.47 23.73 27.37
CA ILE A 300 -6.62 23.65 28.82
C ILE A 300 -5.30 23.17 29.39
N LEU A 301 -4.67 24.00 30.22
CA LEU A 301 -3.48 23.65 30.99
C LEU A 301 -3.88 23.48 32.45
N VAL A 302 -3.61 22.30 33.00
CA VAL A 302 -3.88 21.99 34.41
C VAL A 302 -2.56 21.85 35.15
N THR A 303 -2.32 22.76 36.07
CA THR A 303 -1.19 22.74 36.99
C THR A 303 -1.71 22.51 38.42
N PRO A 304 -0.84 22.16 39.39
CA PRO A 304 -1.27 21.96 40.77
C PRO A 304 -1.94 23.18 41.42
N GLN A 305 -1.62 24.41 40.96
CA GLN A 305 -2.12 25.65 41.56
C GLN A 305 -3.17 26.39 40.71
N GLN A 306 -3.31 26.05 39.43
CA GLN A 306 -4.19 26.78 38.51
C GLN A 306 -4.63 25.94 37.31
N ILE A 307 -5.84 26.23 36.84
CA ILE A 307 -6.36 25.80 35.53
C ILE A 307 -6.34 27.02 34.60
N THR A 308 -5.71 26.91 33.45
CA THR A 308 -5.68 27.96 32.42
C THR A 308 -6.42 27.48 31.18
N LEU A 309 -7.39 28.27 30.73
CA LEU A 309 -8.12 28.10 29.48
C LEU A 309 -7.60 29.15 28.49
N SER A 310 -7.05 28.73 27.36
CA SER A 310 -6.46 29.62 26.37
C SER A 310 -7.06 29.39 24.99
N LYS A 311 -7.31 30.47 24.24
CA LYS A 311 -7.52 30.43 22.79
C LYS A 311 -6.20 30.78 22.10
N LEU A 312 -5.74 29.93 21.20
CA LEU A 312 -4.55 30.11 20.38
C LEU A 312 -4.95 30.47 18.95
N ASP A 313 -4.16 31.29 18.27
CA ASP A 313 -4.29 31.49 16.82
C ASP A 313 -3.70 30.31 16.02
N SER A 314 -3.75 30.38 14.69
CA SER A 314 -3.18 29.37 13.79
C SER A 314 -1.66 29.25 13.86
N ALA A 315 -0.96 30.25 14.42
CA ALA A 315 0.48 30.22 14.69
C ALA A 315 0.80 29.70 16.11
N GLY A 316 -0.21 29.33 16.90
CA GLY A 316 -0.07 28.86 18.28
C GLY A 316 0.15 29.97 19.32
N GLN A 317 -0.05 31.24 18.97
CA GLN A 317 0.04 32.34 19.93
C GLN A 317 -1.26 32.53 20.72
N VAL A 318 -1.13 32.80 22.02
CA VAL A 318 -2.27 33.03 22.92
C VAL A 318 -3.00 34.33 22.56
N GLN A 319 -4.23 34.22 22.05
CA GLN A 319 -5.13 35.35 21.78
C GLN A 319 -5.87 35.80 23.06
N SER A 320 -6.29 34.85 23.89
CA SER A 320 -6.96 35.11 25.15
C SER A 320 -6.72 33.99 26.15
N SER A 321 -6.73 34.32 27.43
CA SER A 321 -6.62 33.31 28.50
C SER A 321 -7.48 33.66 29.70
N THR A 322 -8.12 32.67 30.29
CA THR A 322 -8.80 32.74 31.59
C THR A 322 -8.10 31.78 32.54
N ARG A 323 -7.78 32.26 33.74
CA ARG A 323 -7.11 31.48 34.79
C ARG A 323 -8.04 31.32 35.97
N ILE A 324 -8.09 30.11 36.50
CA ILE A 324 -8.85 29.75 37.70
C ILE A 324 -7.84 29.20 38.71
N SER A 325 -7.77 29.81 39.88
CA SER A 325 -6.85 29.44 40.96
C SER A 325 -7.54 29.55 42.32
N PRO A 326 -6.93 29.07 43.41
CA PRO A 326 -7.42 29.32 44.77
C PRO A 326 -7.56 30.81 45.12
N GLU A 327 -6.81 31.69 44.45
CA GLU A 327 -6.87 33.15 44.63
C GLU A 327 -8.03 33.80 43.84
N GLY A 328 -8.77 33.01 43.05
CA GLY A 328 -9.92 33.45 42.27
C GLY A 328 -9.74 33.27 40.77
N MET A 329 -10.63 33.93 40.01
CA MET A 329 -10.66 33.88 38.55
C MET A 329 -10.07 35.17 37.96
N SER A 330 -9.08 35.01 37.08
CA SER A 330 -8.46 36.10 36.32
C SER A 330 -8.82 35.94 34.84
N GLY A 331 -9.50 36.92 34.26
CA GLY A 331 -9.84 36.94 32.83
C GLY A 331 -10.04 38.35 32.31
N LYS A 332 -9.90 38.53 30.99
CA LYS A 332 -10.19 39.81 30.32
C LYS A 332 -11.70 39.94 30.14
N LEU A 333 -12.29 41.00 30.69
CA LEU A 333 -13.69 41.36 30.40
C LEU A 333 -13.79 41.97 29.00
N LYS A 334 -14.90 41.69 28.30
CA LYS A 334 -15.20 42.35 27.02
C LYS A 334 -15.39 43.86 27.24
N LEU A 335 -14.97 44.67 26.29
CA LEU A 335 -15.21 46.11 26.26
C LEU A 335 -16.42 46.41 25.37
N TRP A 336 -17.04 47.59 25.53
CA TRP A 336 -18.14 48.04 24.66
C TRP A 336 -17.76 48.14 23.18
N SER A 337 -16.46 48.29 22.89
CA SER A 337 -15.90 48.32 21.54
C SER A 337 -15.76 46.93 20.91
N ASP A 338 -15.88 45.85 21.70
CA ASP A 338 -15.79 44.49 21.21
C ASP A 338 -17.11 44.07 20.54
N THR A 339 -17.08 43.00 19.73
CA THR A 339 -18.31 42.38 19.23
C THR A 339 -19.04 41.68 20.37
N LEU A 340 -20.19 42.22 20.77
CA LEU A 340 -21.01 41.70 21.87
C LEU A 340 -22.19 40.87 21.35
N ALA A 341 -22.36 39.68 21.92
CA ALA A 341 -23.55 38.85 21.76
C ALA A 341 -24.54 39.09 22.91
N GLU A 342 -25.81 38.74 22.71
CA GLU A 342 -26.80 38.77 23.79
C GLU A 342 -26.34 37.89 24.96
N GLY A 343 -26.44 38.43 26.17
CA GLY A 343 -25.99 37.79 27.41
C GLY A 343 -24.56 38.11 27.83
N ASP A 344 -23.73 38.68 26.95
CA ASP A 344 -22.34 39.05 27.27
C ASP A 344 -22.26 40.06 28.42
N ILE A 345 -21.31 39.82 29.34
CA ILE A 345 -20.90 40.78 30.36
C ILE A 345 -19.72 41.59 29.82
N TYR A 346 -19.88 42.92 29.76
CA TYR A 346 -18.87 43.83 29.21
C TYR A 346 -18.73 45.10 30.06
N VAL A 347 -17.62 45.80 29.88
CA VAL A 347 -17.36 47.12 30.48
C VAL A 347 -17.77 48.20 29.48
N ASP A 348 -18.72 49.04 29.87
CA ASP A 348 -19.22 50.11 29.02
C ASP A 348 -18.25 51.29 28.85
N GLU A 349 -18.58 52.26 28.00
CA GLU A 349 -17.78 53.47 27.75
C GLU A 349 -17.50 54.31 29.00
N ASN A 350 -18.26 54.09 30.09
CA ASN A 350 -18.14 54.79 31.36
C ASN A 350 -17.52 53.90 32.47
N ASN A 351 -16.94 52.75 32.10
CA ASN A 351 -16.34 51.76 33.01
C ASN A 351 -17.33 51.03 33.94
N PHE A 352 -18.60 50.95 33.56
CA PHE A 352 -19.58 50.14 34.29
C PHE A 352 -19.74 48.75 33.69
N LEU A 353 -19.89 47.75 34.56
CA LEU A 353 -20.21 46.39 34.17
C LEU A 353 -21.67 46.33 33.69
N LYS A 354 -21.89 45.94 32.44
CA LYS A 354 -23.22 45.77 31.85
C LYS A 354 -23.37 44.38 31.24
N GLN A 355 -24.62 43.92 31.18
CA GLN A 355 -24.99 42.75 30.38
C GLN A 355 -25.66 43.22 29.09
N LYS A 356 -25.18 42.75 27.93
CA LYS A 356 -25.84 43.02 26.65
C LYS A 356 -27.19 42.30 26.66
N ARG A 357 -28.26 43.08 26.74
CA ARG A 357 -29.62 42.61 26.47
C ARG A 357 -29.90 42.82 24.99
N GLY A 358 -30.65 41.90 24.37
CA GLY A 358 -31.00 41.91 22.93
C GLY A 358 -31.21 43.31 22.39
#